data_AF-A0A2P7TCJ2-F1
#
_entry.id   AF-A0A2P7TCJ2-F1
#
_cell.length_a   1.000
_cell.length_b   1.000
_cell.length_c   1.000
_cell.angle_alpha   90.00
_cell.angle_beta   90.00
_cell.angle_gamma   90.00
#
_symmetry.space_group_name_H-M   'P 1'
#
loop_
_entity.id
_entity.type
_entity.pdbx_description
1 polymer ?
#
loop_
_entity_poly.entity_id
_entity_poly.type
_entity_poly.pdbx_seq_one_letter_code
_entity_poly.pdbx_strand_id
1 'polypeptide(L)'
;MIQSNKRLVVFADISNPGQVPGFFRNWNYIFDNPFSAENRYDFSCSLNRGNTANDLFLLNHFITVITPRPDSAAVVNTRASLAQHIEDCKTAFGRLPNFIYVDFYDVGDLLSITDSLNRAR
;
A
#
# COMPACT_ATOMS: atom_id res chain seq x y z
N MET A 1 -1.05 23.11 -1.25
CA MET A 1 0.16 22.85 -2.05
C MET A 1 0.67 24.10 -2.73
N ILE A 2 -0.04 24.66 -3.73
CA ILE A 2 0.40 25.89 -4.44
C ILE A 2 0.46 27.12 -3.52
N GLN A 3 -0.64 27.45 -2.84
CA GLN A 3 -0.69 28.58 -1.90
C GLN A 3 0.29 28.43 -0.72
N SER A 4 0.65 27.19 -0.37
CA SER A 4 1.58 26.86 0.71
C SER A 4 3.01 26.61 0.24
N ASN A 5 3.33 26.87 -1.05
CA ASN A 5 4.62 26.59 -1.70
C ASN A 5 5.20 25.17 -1.43
N LYS A 6 4.33 24.17 -1.32
CA LYS A 6 4.72 22.76 -1.15
C LYS A 6 4.76 22.07 -2.50
N ARG A 7 5.82 21.32 -2.75
CA ARG A 7 6.01 20.55 -3.99
C ARG A 7 5.10 19.32 -4.01
N LEU A 8 4.47 19.06 -5.14
CA LEU A 8 3.75 17.83 -5.42
C LEU A 8 4.70 16.87 -6.16
N VAL A 9 4.79 15.64 -5.69
CA VAL A 9 5.46 14.54 -6.39
C VAL A 9 4.38 13.54 -6.78
N VAL A 10 4.33 13.19 -8.06
CA VAL A 10 3.31 12.27 -8.59
C VAL A 10 3.98 11.00 -9.08
N PHE A 11 3.55 9.86 -8.55
CA PHE A 11 3.94 8.55 -9.03
C PHE A 11 2.78 7.94 -9.82
N ALA A 12 3.08 7.33 -10.97
CA ALA A 12 2.10 6.62 -11.76
C ALA A 12 2.67 5.36 -12.41
N ASP A 13 1.79 4.41 -12.70
CA ASP A 13 2.14 3.24 -13.52
C ASP A 13 2.10 3.62 -15.00
N ILE A 14 3.14 4.33 -15.44
CA ILE A 14 3.32 4.76 -16.83
C ILE A 14 4.39 3.90 -17.50
N SER A 15 4.12 3.51 -18.75
CA SER A 15 5.04 2.68 -19.55
C SER A 15 6.29 3.44 -19.98
N ASN A 16 6.18 4.74 -20.24
CA ASN A 16 7.30 5.61 -20.61
C ASN A 16 7.31 6.90 -19.76
N PRO A 17 8.27 7.05 -18.82
CA PRO A 17 8.39 8.23 -17.97
C PRO A 17 8.49 9.56 -18.73
N GLY A 18 9.01 9.56 -19.96
CA GLY A 18 9.15 10.77 -20.78
C GLY A 18 7.85 11.26 -21.42
N GLN A 19 6.79 10.45 -21.43
CA GLN A 19 5.52 10.81 -22.07
C GLN A 19 4.66 11.77 -21.23
N VAL A 20 4.82 11.76 -19.91
CA VAL A 20 4.04 12.61 -18.99
C VAL A 20 5.00 13.38 -18.10
N PRO A 21 5.43 14.60 -18.52
CA PRO A 21 6.36 15.41 -17.75
C PRO A 21 5.90 15.64 -16.32
N GLY A 22 6.81 15.45 -15.36
CA GLY A 22 6.53 15.62 -13.93
C GLY A 22 5.97 14.39 -13.22
N PHE A 23 5.68 13.30 -13.94
CA PHE A 23 5.27 12.03 -13.36
C PHE A 23 6.45 11.09 -13.26
N PHE A 24 6.61 10.49 -12.08
CA PHE A 24 7.61 9.47 -11.82
C PHE A 24 6.97 8.10 -12.02
N ARG A 25 7.65 7.18 -12.71
CA ARG A 25 7.15 5.82 -12.84
C ARG A 25 7.25 5.10 -11.49
N ASN A 26 6.12 4.55 -11.01
CA ASN A 26 6.02 3.88 -9.70
C ASN A 26 7.21 2.96 -9.42
N TRP A 27 7.41 1.97 -10.27
CA TRP A 27 8.30 0.83 -10.01
C TRP A 27 9.79 1.19 -10.03
N ASN A 28 10.14 2.43 -10.37
CA ASN A 28 11.50 2.96 -10.23
C ASN A 28 11.77 3.46 -8.80
N TYR A 29 10.74 3.73 -8.00
CA TYR A 29 10.85 4.36 -6.67
C TYR A 29 10.02 3.67 -5.58
N ILE A 30 9.08 2.81 -5.98
CA ILE A 30 8.16 2.08 -5.11
C ILE A 30 8.35 0.59 -5.38
N PHE A 31 8.25 -0.22 -4.32
CA PHE A 31 8.04 -1.66 -4.45
C PHE A 31 6.79 -2.07 -3.67
N ASP A 32 6.25 -3.24 -3.99
CA ASP A 32 5.07 -3.76 -3.32
C ASP A 32 5.12 -5.27 -3.06
N ASN A 33 4.15 -5.71 -2.26
CA ASN A 33 3.81 -7.12 -2.09
C ASN A 33 2.68 -7.54 -3.07
N PRO A 34 2.36 -8.83 -3.22
CA PRO A 34 1.34 -9.30 -4.15
C PRO A 34 -0.03 -8.65 -3.89
N PHE A 35 -0.75 -8.33 -4.97
CA PHE A 35 -2.08 -7.75 -4.89
C PHE A 35 -3.21 -8.78 -5.10
N SER A 36 -2.88 -10.03 -5.43
CA SER A 36 -3.84 -11.05 -5.89
C SER A 36 -4.27 -12.02 -4.78
N ALA A 37 -4.50 -11.55 -3.56
CA ALA A 37 -5.01 -12.40 -2.48
C ALA A 37 -6.45 -12.84 -2.79
N GLU A 38 -6.74 -14.14 -2.82
CA GLU A 38 -8.08 -14.67 -3.09
C GLU A 38 -8.91 -14.79 -1.80
N ASN A 39 -8.23 -14.94 -0.66
CA ASN A 39 -8.84 -14.97 0.66
C ASN A 39 -7.93 -14.35 1.75
N ARG A 40 -8.45 -14.24 2.97
CA ARG A 40 -7.78 -13.59 4.12
C ARG A 40 -6.45 -14.20 4.55
N TYR A 41 -6.12 -15.40 4.08
CA TYR A 41 -4.88 -16.11 4.40
C TYR A 41 -3.80 -15.99 3.31
N ASP A 42 -4.11 -15.39 2.16
CA ASP A 42 -3.20 -15.33 1.01
C ASP A 42 -2.28 -14.11 1.02
N PHE A 43 -2.37 -13.27 2.06
CA PHE A 43 -1.47 -12.13 2.21
C PHE A 43 -0.02 -12.60 2.34
N SER A 44 0.86 -12.02 1.54
CA SER A 44 2.27 -12.37 1.45
C SER A 44 3.14 -11.12 1.56
N CYS A 45 4.35 -11.30 2.06
CA CYS A 45 5.41 -10.29 2.10
C CYS A 45 6.57 -10.63 1.15
N SER A 46 6.27 -11.27 0.02
CA SER A 46 7.21 -11.43 -1.10
C SER A 46 7.24 -10.17 -1.98
N LEU A 47 8.33 -9.95 -2.72
CA LEU A 47 8.37 -8.88 -3.72
C LEU A 47 7.43 -9.23 -4.88
N ASN A 48 6.59 -8.28 -5.30
CA ASN A 48 5.74 -8.41 -6.49
C ASN A 48 6.22 -7.50 -7.63
N ARG A 49 6.26 -6.18 -7.42
CA ARG A 49 6.77 -5.20 -8.40
C ARG A 49 7.83 -4.31 -7.79
N GLY A 50 8.67 -3.73 -8.65
CA GLY A 50 9.74 -2.81 -8.26
C GLY A 50 10.98 -3.53 -7.74
N ASN A 51 11.67 -2.91 -6.78
CA ASN A 51 12.89 -3.42 -6.17
C ASN A 51 12.86 -3.08 -4.67
N THR A 52 13.18 -4.03 -3.78
CA THR A 52 13.20 -3.80 -2.32
C THR A 52 14.27 -2.79 -1.87
N ALA A 53 15.22 -2.46 -2.75
CA ALA A 53 16.16 -1.35 -2.55
C ALA A 53 15.51 0.04 -2.73
N ASN A 54 14.32 0.13 -3.34
CA ASN A 54 13.60 1.39 -3.50
C ASN A 54 13.18 1.97 -2.13
N ASP A 55 13.06 3.29 -2.06
CA ASP A 55 12.80 3.99 -0.80
C ASP A 55 11.37 3.79 -0.27
N LEU A 56 10.40 3.60 -1.17
CA LEU A 56 8.98 3.59 -0.84
C LEU A 56 8.38 2.17 -0.93
N PHE A 57 7.66 1.78 0.12
CA PHE A 57 6.94 0.51 0.18
C PHE A 57 5.42 0.75 0.11
N LEU A 58 4.74 0.05 -0.80
CA LEU A 58 3.29 -0.02 -0.91
C LEU A 58 2.81 -1.41 -0.45
N LEU A 59 1.95 -1.44 0.56
CA LEU A 59 1.31 -2.66 1.05
C LEU A 59 -0.07 -2.83 0.42
N ASN A 60 -0.25 -3.84 -0.41
CA ASN A 60 -1.54 -4.29 -0.91
C ASN A 60 -2.20 -5.18 0.15
N HIS A 61 -3.38 -4.78 0.65
CA HIS A 61 -4.15 -5.50 1.65
C HIS A 61 -5.65 -5.48 1.32
N PHE A 62 -6.04 -6.25 0.32
CA PHE A 62 -7.43 -6.42 -0.11
C PHE A 62 -7.60 -7.79 -0.78
N ILE A 63 -8.86 -8.22 -0.91
CA ILE A 63 -9.20 -9.46 -1.60
C ILE A 63 -9.46 -9.15 -3.07
N THR A 64 -8.73 -9.78 -3.98
CA THR A 64 -8.91 -9.60 -5.42
C THR A 64 -10.09 -10.42 -5.91
N VAL A 65 -11.18 -9.71 -6.22
CA VAL A 65 -12.39 -10.23 -6.86
C VAL A 65 -12.83 -9.27 -7.95
N ILE A 66 -13.64 -9.74 -8.91
CA ILE A 66 -14.14 -8.93 -10.04
C ILE A 66 -14.83 -7.64 -9.56
N THR A 67 -15.55 -7.72 -8.44
CA THR A 67 -16.23 -6.57 -7.84
C THR A 67 -15.86 -6.54 -6.36
N PRO A 68 -15.03 -5.57 -5.92
CA PRO A 68 -14.74 -5.36 -4.52
C PRO A 68 -16.02 -5.29 -3.69
N ARG A 69 -16.00 -5.88 -2.50
CA ARG A 69 -17.17 -5.94 -1.63
C ARG A 69 -16.87 -5.41 -0.23
N PRO A 70 -17.75 -4.58 0.35
CA PRO A 70 -17.58 -4.08 1.72
C PRO A 70 -17.51 -5.19 2.78
N ASP A 71 -18.17 -6.34 2.56
CA ASP A 71 -18.13 -7.48 3.47
C ASP A 71 -16.71 -8.08 3.58
N SER A 72 -15.99 -8.12 2.47
CA SER A 72 -14.63 -8.63 2.38
C SER A 72 -13.68 -7.66 3.07
N ALA A 73 -13.84 -6.35 2.81
CA ALA A 73 -13.12 -5.29 3.52
C ALA A 73 -13.38 -5.31 5.03
N ALA A 74 -14.61 -5.54 5.48
CA ALA A 74 -14.94 -5.64 6.90
C ALA A 74 -14.25 -6.82 7.60
N VAL A 75 -13.87 -7.87 6.87
CA VAL A 75 -13.08 -8.99 7.40
C VAL A 75 -11.59 -8.69 7.43
N VAL A 76 -11.03 -8.16 6.34
CA VAL A 76 -9.57 -8.01 6.21
C VAL A 76 -9.05 -6.69 6.78
N ASN A 77 -9.79 -5.59 6.69
CA ASN A 77 -9.36 -4.27 7.21
C ASN A 77 -9.46 -4.16 8.74
N THR A 78 -9.75 -5.24 9.46
CA THR A 78 -9.76 -5.27 10.92
C THR A 78 -8.35 -5.06 11.46
N ARG A 79 -8.25 -4.52 12.69
CA ARG A 79 -6.95 -4.37 13.36
C ARG A 79 -6.18 -5.68 13.47
N ALA A 80 -6.85 -6.78 13.78
CA ALA A 80 -6.21 -8.08 13.90
C ALA A 80 -5.55 -8.52 12.58
N SER A 81 -6.22 -8.33 11.45
CA SER A 81 -5.73 -8.75 10.14
C SER A 81 -4.70 -7.78 9.56
N LEU A 82 -5.04 -6.48 9.49
CA LEU A 82 -4.16 -5.48 8.88
C LEU A 82 -2.90 -5.22 9.70
N ALA A 83 -2.99 -5.13 11.03
CA ALA A 83 -1.78 -4.91 11.85
C ALA A 83 -0.84 -6.12 11.81
N GLN A 84 -1.39 -7.34 11.76
CA GLN A 84 -0.57 -8.55 11.61
C GLN A 84 0.18 -8.52 10.27
N HIS A 85 -0.51 -8.26 9.16
CA HIS A 85 0.12 -8.19 7.85
C HIS A 85 1.19 -7.09 7.76
N ILE A 86 0.95 -5.93 8.39
CA ILE A 86 1.94 -4.85 8.49
C ILE A 86 3.20 -5.30 9.25
N GLU A 87 3.05 -5.95 10.40
CA GLU A 87 4.19 -6.42 11.20
C GLU A 87 4.95 -7.57 10.51
N ASP A 88 4.24 -8.48 9.84
CA ASP A 88 4.86 -9.53 9.03
C ASP A 88 5.73 -8.93 7.91
N CYS A 89 5.20 -7.96 7.17
CA CYS A 89 5.92 -7.34 6.07
C CYS A 89 7.01 -6.38 6.52
N LYS A 90 6.84 -5.73 7.68
CA LYS A 90 7.92 -4.99 8.34
C LYS A 90 9.05 -5.90 8.75
N THR A 91 8.76 -7.10 9.26
CA THR A 91 9.78 -8.11 9.60
C THR A 91 10.51 -8.59 8.35
N ALA A 92 9.78 -8.84 7.26
CA ALA A 92 10.36 -9.32 6.00
C ALA A 92 11.21 -8.27 5.26
N PHE A 93 10.74 -7.03 5.19
CA PHE A 93 11.38 -5.95 4.42
C PHE A 93 12.21 -4.97 5.26
N GLY A 94 12.17 -5.09 6.59
CA GLY A 94 12.89 -4.22 7.52
C GLY A 94 12.37 -2.79 7.59
N ARG A 95 11.15 -2.51 7.09
CA ARG A 95 10.55 -1.16 7.09
C ARG A 95 9.03 -1.20 7.08
N LEU A 96 8.43 -0.15 7.63
CA LEU A 96 6.97 0.06 7.57
C LEU A 96 6.53 0.51 6.16
N PRO A 97 5.28 0.22 5.76
CA PRO A 97 4.75 0.73 4.51
C PRO A 97 4.63 2.26 4.52
N ASN A 98 4.86 2.87 3.36
CA ASN A 98 4.58 4.28 3.08
C ASN A 98 3.14 4.46 2.59
N PHE A 99 2.61 3.47 1.87
CA PHE A 99 1.26 3.45 1.35
C PHE A 99 0.59 2.14 1.74
N ILE A 100 -0.66 2.20 2.19
CA ILE A 100 -1.49 1.01 2.48
C ILE A 100 -2.68 1.08 1.55
N TYR A 101 -2.77 0.11 0.64
CA TYR A 101 -3.87 -0.04 -0.31
C TYR A 101 -4.87 -1.03 0.26
N VAL A 102 -6.11 -0.61 0.39
CA VAL A 102 -7.26 -1.44 0.77
C VAL A 102 -8.45 -1.12 -0.13
N ASP A 103 -9.40 -2.04 -0.16
CA ASP A 103 -10.75 -1.73 -0.63
C ASP A 103 -11.57 -1.10 0.51
N PHE A 104 -12.40 -0.10 0.18
CA PHE A 104 -13.29 0.63 1.11
C PHE A 104 -12.55 1.18 2.34
N TYR A 105 -11.80 2.27 2.16
CA TYR A 105 -10.92 2.86 3.19
C TYR A 105 -11.63 3.25 4.50
N ASP A 106 -12.95 3.45 4.45
CA ASP A 106 -13.83 3.81 5.56
C ASP A 106 -14.45 2.59 6.27
N VAL A 107 -14.16 1.37 5.79
CA VAL A 107 -14.59 0.10 6.39
C VAL A 107 -13.44 -0.53 7.17
N GLY A 108 -13.72 -0.86 8.44
CA GLY A 108 -12.74 -1.47 9.35
C GLY A 108 -11.90 -0.44 10.11
N ASP A 109 -10.66 -0.80 10.42
CA ASP A 109 -9.81 -0.07 11.37
C ASP A 109 -8.68 0.73 10.71
N LEU A 110 -8.62 0.77 9.37
CA LEU A 110 -7.52 1.35 8.58
C LEU A 110 -7.06 2.71 9.12
N LEU A 111 -7.98 3.68 9.22
CA LEU A 111 -7.63 5.05 9.62
C LEU A 111 -6.99 5.08 11.02
N SER A 112 -7.52 4.30 11.97
CA SER A 112 -6.97 4.24 13.33
C SER A 112 -5.56 3.62 13.37
N ILE A 113 -5.30 2.63 12.52
CA ILE A 113 -4.02 1.94 12.40
C ILE A 113 -2.99 2.87 11.76
N THR A 114 -3.33 3.48 10.62
CA THR A 114 -2.45 4.44 9.94
C THR A 114 -2.09 5.62 10.83
N ASP A 115 -3.06 6.14 11.59
CA ASP A 115 -2.84 7.23 12.54
C ASP A 115 -1.90 6.82 13.69
N SER A 116 -2.02 5.59 14.18
CA SER A 116 -1.09 5.02 15.17
C SER A 116 0.33 4.85 14.61
N LEU A 117 0.47 4.35 13.37
CA LEU A 117 1.77 4.19 12.70
C LEU A 117 2.47 5.52 12.45
N ASN A 118 1.71 6.56 12.08
CA ASN A 118 2.26 7.89 11.85
C ASN A 118 2.74 8.59 13.13
N ARG A 119 2.13 8.30 14.28
CA ARG A 119 2.55 8.82 15.59
C ARG A 119 3.71 8.06 16.23
N ALA A 120 3.96 6.83 15.79
CA ALA A 120 5.06 6.00 16.29
C ALA A 120 6.42 6.33 15.63
N ARG A 121 6.47 7.31 14.72
CA ARG A 121 7.69 7.84 14.08
C ARG A 121 8.19 9.06 14.83
#